data_AF-K5EAC7-F1
#
_entry.id   AF-K5EAC7-F1
#
_cell.length_a   1.000
_cell.length_b   1.000
_cell.length_c   1.000
_cell.angle_alpha   90.00
_cell.angle_beta   90.00
_cell.angle_gamma   90.00
#
_symmetry.space_group_name_H-M   'P 1'
#
loop_
_entity.id
_entity.type
_entity.pdbx_description
1 polymer ?
#
loop_
_entity_poly.entity_id
_entity_poly.type
_entity_poly.pdbx_seq_one_letter_code
_entity_poly.pdbx_strand_id
1 'polypeptide(L)'
;APELATDWHITGDDTGYVLVDGQRFDFTAVERLYGSDTADSFTVDVGGNWSGQLYGRDGDDTFTVLGQSTGAVRGEGGSDTLIGPNVHSVWTIDDRNDGTLNTTTSFYDVESLVGGSADDTFQFGDISSSNYIYGTLDTGEGWDTLDYSQYQANTSVLVSWSANQANGIGTSSGRAGATTNFEAVIGSGSTYQRVEGPDSVNQWTITGENT
;
A
#
# COMPACT_ATOMS: atom_id res chain seq x y z
N ALA A 1 3.25 -21.91 -25.70
CA ALA A 1 3.02 -22.43 -24.34
C ALA A 1 2.12 -21.43 -23.64
N PRO A 2 1.32 -21.80 -22.62
CA PRO A 2 0.71 -20.78 -21.77
C PRO A 2 1.83 -19.90 -21.17
N GLU A 3 1.57 -18.61 -21.02
CA GLU A 3 2.37 -17.71 -20.18
C GLU A 3 2.39 -18.29 -18.75
N LEU A 4 3.54 -18.21 -18.08
CA LEU A 4 3.76 -18.80 -16.76
C LEU A 4 4.09 -17.69 -15.77
N ALA A 5 3.44 -17.74 -14.62
CA ALA A 5 3.75 -16.90 -13.49
C ALA A 5 5.23 -17.09 -13.07
N THR A 6 5.81 -15.99 -12.63
CA THR A 6 7.18 -15.82 -12.21
C THR A 6 7.20 -15.39 -10.75
N ASP A 7 8.14 -15.95 -9.99
CA ASP A 7 8.36 -15.61 -8.59
C ASP A 7 9.80 -15.12 -8.39
N TRP A 8 9.95 -13.80 -8.30
CA TRP A 8 11.23 -13.09 -8.20
C TRP A 8 11.62 -12.87 -6.74
N HIS A 9 12.87 -13.15 -6.41
CA HIS A 9 13.45 -12.94 -5.08
C HIS A 9 14.73 -12.12 -5.19
N ILE A 10 14.71 -10.89 -4.69
CA ILE A 10 15.87 -9.99 -4.60
C ILE A 10 16.53 -10.24 -3.25
N THR A 11 17.75 -10.77 -3.25
CA THR A 11 18.42 -11.31 -2.04
C THR A 11 19.70 -10.55 -1.65
N GLY A 12 20.10 -9.57 -2.45
CA GLY A 12 21.18 -8.63 -2.16
C GLY A 12 21.04 -7.37 -2.99
N ASP A 13 22.14 -6.62 -3.17
CA ASP A 13 22.17 -5.42 -4.02
C ASP A 13 21.90 -5.79 -5.49
N ASP A 14 20.69 -5.47 -5.99
CA ASP A 14 20.24 -5.69 -7.37
C ASP A 14 20.60 -7.10 -7.91
N THR A 15 20.49 -8.10 -7.03
CA THR A 15 20.87 -9.50 -7.28
C THR A 15 19.88 -10.46 -6.64
N GLY A 16 19.70 -11.64 -7.23
CA GLY A 16 18.63 -12.53 -6.83
C GLY A 16 18.40 -13.68 -7.78
N TYR A 17 17.17 -14.20 -7.75
CA TYR A 17 16.73 -15.25 -8.64
C TYR A 17 15.24 -15.12 -8.99
N VAL A 18 14.83 -15.80 -10.05
CA VAL A 18 13.42 -16.02 -10.40
C VAL A 18 13.12 -17.51 -10.48
N LEU A 19 11.94 -17.91 -10.01
CA LEU A 19 11.37 -19.24 -10.24
C LEU A 19 10.36 -19.15 -11.38
N VAL A 20 10.53 -19.98 -12.40
CA VAL A 20 9.57 -20.16 -13.51
C VAL A 20 9.30 -21.65 -13.63
N ASP A 21 8.06 -22.07 -13.42
CA ASP A 21 7.67 -23.51 -13.37
C ASP A 21 8.52 -24.34 -12.37
N GLY A 22 8.89 -23.72 -11.25
CA GLY A 22 9.76 -24.33 -10.23
C GLY A 22 11.24 -24.43 -10.63
N GLN A 23 11.63 -23.96 -11.82
CA GLN A 23 13.03 -23.85 -12.21
C GLN A 23 13.59 -22.48 -11.80
N ARG A 24 14.76 -22.51 -11.15
CA ARG A 24 15.47 -21.31 -10.69
C ARG A 24 16.42 -20.76 -11.75
N PHE A 25 16.42 -19.44 -11.90
CA PHE A 25 17.39 -18.68 -12.70
C PHE A 25 17.95 -17.53 -11.87
N ASP A 26 19.27 -17.48 -11.69
CA ASP A 26 19.93 -16.42 -10.92
C ASP A 26 20.26 -15.21 -11.82
N PHE A 27 20.25 -14.03 -11.23
CA PHE A 27 20.67 -12.78 -11.86
C PHE A 27 21.54 -11.95 -10.91
N THR A 28 22.34 -11.04 -11.46
CA THR A 28 23.16 -10.10 -10.69
C THR A 28 23.31 -8.80 -11.47
N ALA A 29 23.28 -7.65 -10.77
CA ALA A 29 23.37 -6.32 -11.37
C ALA A 29 22.34 -6.13 -12.50
N VAL A 30 21.07 -6.40 -12.19
CA VAL A 30 19.94 -6.22 -13.11
C VAL A 30 18.97 -5.22 -12.50
N GLU A 31 18.76 -4.09 -13.15
CA GLU A 31 17.98 -2.97 -12.60
C GLU A 31 16.50 -2.97 -13.05
N ARG A 32 16.09 -3.92 -13.89
CA ARG A 32 14.69 -4.04 -14.32
C ARG A 32 14.26 -5.50 -14.34
N LEU A 33 13.27 -5.83 -13.54
CA LEU A 33 12.63 -7.14 -13.51
C LEU A 33 11.22 -7.00 -14.06
N TYR A 34 10.82 -7.95 -14.90
CA TYR A 34 9.54 -7.93 -15.59
C TYR A 34 8.81 -9.24 -15.33
N GLY A 35 7.55 -9.12 -14.96
CA GLY A 35 6.59 -10.21 -14.95
C GLY A 35 6.26 -10.71 -16.36
N SER A 36 5.42 -11.72 -16.35
CA SER A 36 4.64 -12.26 -17.45
C SER A 36 3.34 -11.45 -17.64
N ASP A 37 2.40 -11.95 -18.44
CA ASP A 37 1.03 -11.40 -18.51
C ASP A 37 0.07 -12.16 -17.56
N THR A 38 0.61 -12.82 -16.53
CA THR A 38 -0.13 -13.60 -15.54
C THR A 38 0.31 -13.19 -14.14
N ALA A 39 -0.51 -13.42 -13.12
CA ALA A 39 -0.19 -13.07 -11.73
C ALA A 39 1.19 -13.56 -11.29
N ASP A 40 2.10 -12.62 -11.07
CA ASP A 40 3.48 -12.78 -10.67
C ASP A 40 3.71 -12.36 -9.21
N SER A 41 4.83 -12.80 -8.64
CA SER A 41 5.29 -12.33 -7.33
C SER A 41 6.70 -11.76 -7.39
N PHE A 42 6.91 -10.68 -6.67
CA PHE A 42 8.22 -10.06 -6.47
C PHE A 42 8.46 -9.85 -4.98
N THR A 43 9.53 -10.43 -4.46
CA THR A 43 9.92 -10.30 -3.06
C THR A 43 11.30 -9.66 -2.96
N VAL A 44 11.38 -8.50 -2.32
CA VAL A 44 12.66 -7.96 -1.82
C VAL A 44 12.87 -8.57 -0.44
N ASP A 45 13.72 -9.59 -0.37
CA ASP A 45 13.96 -10.36 0.86
C ASP A 45 14.61 -9.51 1.95
N VAL A 46 14.54 -10.01 3.19
CA VAL A 46 15.35 -9.47 4.28
C VAL A 46 16.84 -9.59 3.91
N GLY A 47 17.52 -8.44 3.79
CA GLY A 47 18.90 -8.34 3.33
C GLY A 47 19.06 -8.09 1.83
N GLY A 48 17.97 -8.18 1.07
CA GLY A 48 17.86 -7.64 -0.28
C GLY A 48 17.87 -6.12 -0.28
N ASN A 49 18.44 -5.55 -1.34
CA ASN A 49 18.46 -4.12 -1.58
C ASN A 49 18.14 -3.86 -3.05
N TRP A 50 16.96 -3.29 -3.29
CA TRP A 50 16.48 -3.01 -4.63
C TRP A 50 16.53 -1.52 -4.95
N SER A 51 17.21 -1.14 -6.02
CA SER A 51 17.29 0.25 -6.49
C SER A 51 16.69 0.48 -7.89
N GLY A 52 16.23 -0.60 -8.54
CA GLY A 52 15.72 -0.59 -9.91
C GLY A 52 14.22 -0.37 -10.08
N GLN A 53 13.63 -1.03 -11.08
CA GLN A 53 12.19 -1.02 -11.39
C GLN A 53 11.63 -2.46 -11.49
N LEU A 54 10.60 -2.75 -10.70
CA LEU A 54 9.80 -3.98 -10.81
C LEU A 54 8.56 -3.66 -11.64
N TYR A 55 8.28 -4.46 -12.67
CA TYR A 55 7.13 -4.30 -13.55
C TYR A 55 6.28 -5.56 -13.49
N GLY A 56 5.05 -5.44 -13.02
CA GLY A 56 4.05 -6.51 -13.00
C GLY A 56 3.60 -6.89 -14.40
N ARG A 57 3.15 -5.89 -15.16
CA ARG A 57 2.54 -5.96 -16.49
C ARG A 57 1.05 -6.27 -16.40
N ASP A 58 0.54 -7.22 -17.18
CA ASP A 58 -0.84 -7.66 -17.06
C ASP A 58 -0.89 -8.77 -15.99
N GLY A 59 -1.94 -8.82 -15.18
CA GLY A 59 -2.08 -9.85 -14.15
C GLY A 59 -2.35 -9.23 -12.79
N ASP A 60 -2.78 -10.04 -11.83
CA ASP A 60 -2.96 -9.56 -10.46
C ASP A 60 -1.66 -9.86 -9.69
N ASP A 61 -0.73 -8.92 -9.67
CA ASP A 61 0.62 -9.14 -9.17
C ASP A 61 0.77 -8.81 -7.69
N THR A 62 1.75 -9.45 -7.05
CA THR A 62 2.07 -9.21 -5.64
C THR A 62 3.52 -8.79 -5.48
N PHE A 63 3.73 -7.61 -4.92
CA PHE A 63 5.03 -7.06 -4.56
C PHE A 63 5.17 -7.07 -3.04
N THR A 64 6.22 -7.68 -2.52
CA THR A 64 6.52 -7.74 -1.07
C THR A 64 7.87 -7.10 -0.82
N VAL A 65 7.92 -6.06 0.02
CA VAL A 65 9.15 -5.34 0.37
C VAL A 65 9.51 -5.62 1.82
N LEU A 66 10.35 -6.64 2.06
CA LEU A 66 10.85 -6.99 3.40
C LEU A 66 12.24 -6.40 3.69
N GLY A 67 13.04 -6.21 2.65
CA GLY A 67 14.38 -5.62 2.69
C GLY A 67 14.40 -4.12 2.47
N GLN A 68 15.59 -3.60 2.13
CA GLN A 68 15.72 -2.20 1.72
C GLN A 68 15.25 -2.04 0.27
N SER A 69 14.48 -0.99 0.00
CA SER A 69 14.10 -0.64 -1.36
C SER A 69 14.10 0.88 -1.52
N THR A 70 14.83 1.32 -2.55
CA THR A 70 14.80 2.69 -3.08
C THR A 70 14.34 2.72 -4.54
N GLY A 71 13.91 1.58 -5.07
CA GLY A 71 13.43 1.43 -6.43
C GLY A 71 11.97 1.83 -6.59
N ALA A 72 11.40 1.49 -7.74
CA ALA A 72 9.96 1.58 -7.96
C ALA A 72 9.32 0.22 -8.20
N VAL A 73 8.09 0.11 -7.70
CA VAL A 73 7.11 -0.94 -8.03
C VAL A 73 6.13 -0.36 -9.04
N ARG A 74 5.82 -1.11 -10.10
CA ARG A 74 4.84 -0.75 -11.11
C ARG A 74 3.93 -1.96 -11.32
N GLY A 75 2.70 -1.90 -10.83
CA GLY A 75 1.72 -2.95 -11.07
C GLY A 75 1.36 -3.01 -12.56
N GLU A 76 1.06 -1.84 -13.13
CA GLU A 76 0.62 -1.63 -14.51
C GLU A 76 -0.83 -2.06 -14.74
N GLY A 77 -1.09 -3.28 -15.19
CA GLY A 77 -2.40 -3.74 -15.61
C GLY A 77 -2.92 -4.88 -14.74
N GLY A 78 -3.96 -4.65 -13.97
CA GLY A 78 -4.58 -5.72 -13.18
C GLY A 78 -5.10 -5.19 -11.86
N SER A 79 -5.15 -6.06 -10.86
CA SER A 79 -5.38 -5.69 -9.46
C SER A 79 -4.18 -6.06 -8.62
N ASP A 80 -3.25 -5.12 -8.49
CA ASP A 80 -1.94 -5.36 -7.90
C ASP A 80 -1.91 -5.07 -6.41
N THR A 81 -1.06 -5.78 -5.68
CA THR A 81 -0.90 -5.64 -4.24
C THR A 81 0.54 -5.35 -3.86
N LEU A 82 0.75 -4.30 -3.05
CA LEU A 82 2.04 -4.02 -2.41
C LEU A 82 1.97 -4.26 -0.90
N ILE A 83 2.83 -5.16 -0.43
CA ILE A 83 2.98 -5.55 0.98
C ILE A 83 4.25 -4.91 1.54
N GLY A 84 4.11 -4.16 2.63
CA GLY A 84 5.21 -3.47 3.31
C GLY A 84 6.03 -4.35 4.26
N PRO A 85 7.12 -3.80 4.80
CA PRO A 85 7.98 -4.52 5.74
C PRO A 85 7.37 -4.60 7.14
N ASN A 86 7.83 -5.57 7.94
CA ASN A 86 7.44 -5.73 9.34
C ASN A 86 8.12 -4.73 10.30
N VAL A 87 8.15 -3.45 9.93
CA VAL A 87 8.68 -2.33 10.70
C VAL A 87 7.78 -1.11 10.51
N HIS A 88 7.84 -0.17 11.44
CA HIS A 88 7.08 1.08 11.33
C HIS A 88 7.29 1.73 9.96
N SER A 89 6.20 1.85 9.21
CA SER A 89 6.24 2.37 7.85
C SER A 89 5.26 3.52 7.65
N VAL A 90 5.67 4.45 6.79
CA VAL A 90 4.82 5.55 6.32
C VAL A 90 4.51 5.30 4.85
N TRP A 91 3.23 5.18 4.55
CA TRP A 91 2.68 5.09 3.21
C TRP A 91 2.09 6.44 2.84
N THR A 92 2.69 7.14 1.88
CA THR A 92 2.11 8.36 1.31
C THR A 92 1.36 7.99 0.04
N ILE A 93 0.07 8.30 -0.01
CA ILE A 93 -0.82 8.11 -1.16
C ILE A 93 -1.10 9.49 -1.74
N ASP A 94 -0.45 9.83 -2.86
CA ASP A 94 -0.44 11.18 -3.43
C ASP A 94 -0.97 11.28 -4.87
N ASP A 95 -1.32 10.16 -5.50
CA ASP A 95 -2.13 10.08 -6.72
C ASP A 95 -2.94 8.76 -6.75
N ARG A 96 -3.68 8.51 -7.83
CA ARG A 96 -4.50 7.30 -7.98
C ARG A 96 -3.62 6.07 -8.08
N ASN A 97 -3.78 5.12 -7.15
CA ASN A 97 -3.00 3.87 -7.11
C ASN A 97 -1.48 4.09 -7.02
N ASP A 98 -1.06 5.28 -6.60
CA ASP A 98 0.31 5.78 -6.71
C ASP A 98 0.76 6.42 -5.39
N GLY A 99 2.07 6.36 -5.14
CA GLY A 99 2.62 6.95 -3.93
C GLY A 99 4.02 6.49 -3.57
N THR A 100 4.34 6.59 -2.28
CA THR A 100 5.61 6.11 -1.73
C THR A 100 5.45 5.35 -0.42
N LEU A 101 6.26 4.30 -0.27
CA LEU A 101 6.52 3.59 0.98
C LEU A 101 7.85 4.10 1.56
N ASN A 102 7.79 4.61 2.80
CA ASN A 102 8.91 5.15 3.57
C ASN A 102 9.70 6.25 2.84
N THR A 103 9.05 6.99 1.92
CA THR A 103 9.65 8.00 1.02
C THR A 103 10.72 7.49 0.05
N THR A 104 11.10 6.21 0.15
CA THR A 104 12.21 5.64 -0.62
C THR A 104 11.72 4.73 -1.74
N THR A 105 10.69 3.92 -1.51
CA THR A 105 10.11 3.06 -2.55
C THR A 105 8.92 3.76 -3.17
N SER A 106 8.99 4.07 -4.46
CA SER A 106 7.81 4.56 -5.18
C SER A 106 6.95 3.39 -5.64
N PHE A 107 5.64 3.56 -5.65
CA PHE A 107 4.72 2.62 -6.28
C PHE A 107 3.81 3.36 -7.28
N TYR A 108 3.49 2.68 -8.37
CA TYR A 108 2.65 3.18 -9.45
C TYR A 108 1.68 2.09 -9.91
N ASP A 109 0.44 2.48 -10.20
CA ASP A 109 -0.62 1.58 -10.65
C ASP A 109 -0.72 0.34 -9.73
N VAL A 110 -0.80 0.56 -8.42
CA VAL A 110 -1.01 -0.49 -7.40
C VAL A 110 -2.34 -0.28 -6.68
N GLU A 111 -3.27 -1.21 -6.87
CA GLU A 111 -4.65 -1.08 -6.39
C GLU A 111 -4.83 -1.47 -4.93
N SER A 112 -3.94 -2.22 -4.31
CA SER A 112 -4.09 -2.67 -2.92
C SER A 112 -2.81 -2.55 -2.12
N LEU A 113 -2.94 -2.13 -0.87
CA LEU A 113 -1.82 -1.97 0.06
C LEU A 113 -2.04 -2.85 1.29
N VAL A 114 -0.96 -3.47 1.76
CA VAL A 114 -0.93 -4.26 3.00
C VAL A 114 0.23 -3.78 3.85
N GLY A 115 -0.06 -3.32 5.07
CA GLY A 115 0.96 -2.96 6.06
C GLY A 115 1.68 -4.16 6.67
N GLY A 116 2.66 -3.87 7.52
CA GLY A 116 3.46 -4.85 8.23
C GLY A 116 2.83 -5.30 9.54
N SER A 117 3.67 -5.79 10.46
CA SER A 117 3.26 -6.19 11.82
C SER A 117 3.61 -5.15 12.90
N ALA A 118 4.12 -3.99 12.49
CA ALA A 118 4.43 -2.88 13.36
C ALA A 118 3.51 -1.71 13.00
N ASP A 119 3.33 -0.77 13.94
CA ASP A 119 2.51 0.42 13.74
C ASP A 119 2.83 1.11 12.40
N ASP A 120 1.84 1.25 11.53
CA ASP A 120 1.98 1.89 10.23
C ASP A 120 1.14 3.16 10.13
N THR A 121 1.57 4.09 9.27
CA THR A 121 0.82 5.31 8.97
C THR A 121 0.52 5.40 7.48
N PHE A 122 -0.76 5.45 7.14
CA PHE A 122 -1.25 5.63 5.78
C PHE A 122 -1.72 7.08 5.62
N GLN A 123 -0.83 7.92 5.09
CA GLN A 123 -1.07 9.33 4.85
C GLN A 123 -1.64 9.58 3.47
N PHE A 124 -2.80 10.21 3.43
CA PHE A 124 -3.46 10.59 2.18
C PHE A 124 -3.14 12.06 1.86
N GLY A 125 -2.52 12.29 0.70
CA GLY A 125 -2.21 13.61 0.18
C GLY A 125 -3.46 14.42 -0.17
N ASP A 126 -3.28 15.71 -0.49
CA ASP A 126 -4.36 16.65 -0.76
C ASP A 126 -5.38 16.13 -1.81
N ILE A 127 -6.65 15.97 -1.41
CA ILE A 127 -7.74 15.61 -2.33
C ILE A 127 -7.96 16.74 -3.34
N SER A 128 -7.37 16.55 -4.53
CA SER A 128 -7.98 16.97 -5.79
C SER A 128 -8.50 15.74 -6.56
N SER A 129 -9.50 15.05 -6.00
CA SER A 129 -10.28 13.95 -6.62
C SER A 129 -9.57 12.68 -7.14
N SER A 130 -8.24 12.66 -7.24
CA SER A 130 -7.50 11.54 -7.85
C SER A 130 -6.74 10.66 -6.86
N ASN A 131 -6.44 11.14 -5.65
CA ASN A 131 -5.56 10.43 -4.72
C ASN A 131 -6.33 9.37 -3.93
N TYR A 132 -6.45 8.16 -4.48
CA TYR A 132 -7.12 7.04 -3.83
C TYR A 132 -6.58 5.70 -4.33
N ILE A 133 -6.70 4.68 -3.48
CA ILE A 133 -6.39 3.28 -3.77
C ILE A 133 -7.69 2.60 -4.19
N TYR A 134 -7.75 2.03 -5.40
CA TYR A 134 -9.00 1.49 -5.98
C TYR A 134 -9.43 0.14 -5.36
N GLY A 135 -8.49 -0.68 -4.91
CA GLY A 135 -8.72 -1.98 -4.30
C GLY A 135 -8.95 -1.84 -2.80
N THR A 136 -8.12 -2.52 -2.01
CA THR A 136 -8.26 -2.58 -0.55
C THR A 136 -7.03 -2.05 0.17
N LEU A 137 -7.26 -1.57 1.38
CA LEU A 137 -6.21 -1.24 2.34
C LEU A 137 -6.34 -2.15 3.56
N ASP A 138 -5.39 -3.06 3.74
CA ASP A 138 -5.19 -3.75 5.00
C ASP A 138 -4.03 -3.05 5.73
N THR A 139 -4.27 -2.40 6.86
CA THR A 139 -3.18 -1.67 7.53
C THR A 139 -2.17 -2.57 8.24
N GLY A 140 -2.47 -3.88 8.37
CA GLY A 140 -1.55 -4.85 8.96
C GLY A 140 -1.87 -5.22 10.41
N GLU A 141 -0.87 -5.72 11.14
CA GLU A 141 -0.92 -5.79 12.61
C GLU A 141 -0.20 -4.59 13.20
N GLY A 142 -0.53 -4.22 14.43
CA GLY A 142 0.10 -3.09 15.11
C GLY A 142 -0.95 -2.09 15.55
N TRP A 143 -0.52 -0.87 15.82
CA TRP A 143 -1.41 0.27 16.00
C TRP A 143 -1.32 1.18 14.78
N ASP A 144 -2.28 1.06 13.88
CA ASP A 144 -2.19 1.72 12.58
C ASP A 144 -3.02 3.00 12.51
N THR A 145 -2.51 3.97 11.74
CA THR A 145 -3.11 5.29 11.62
C THR A 145 -3.45 5.62 10.17
N LEU A 146 -4.72 5.98 9.92
CA LEU A 146 -5.12 6.68 8.70
C LEU A 146 -4.93 8.19 8.91
N ASP A 147 -4.02 8.81 8.16
CA ASP A 147 -3.67 10.22 8.31
C ASP A 147 -4.22 11.07 7.16
N TYR A 148 -5.23 11.89 7.46
CA TYR A 148 -5.85 12.85 6.54
C TYR A 148 -5.41 14.29 6.78
N SER A 149 -4.34 14.52 7.56
CA SER A 149 -3.86 15.87 7.92
C SER A 149 -3.55 16.77 6.73
N GLN A 150 -3.29 16.18 5.55
CA GLN A 150 -2.97 16.90 4.32
C GLN A 150 -4.20 17.30 3.48
N TYR A 151 -5.42 16.87 3.84
CA TYR A 151 -6.62 17.25 3.11
C TYR A 151 -6.96 18.73 3.32
N GLN A 152 -7.41 19.41 2.26
CA GLN A 152 -7.74 20.83 2.31
C GLN A 152 -9.06 21.14 3.03
N ALA A 153 -9.18 22.41 3.42
CA ALA A 153 -10.22 23.03 4.26
C ALA A 153 -11.70 22.75 3.89
N ASN A 154 -11.99 22.17 2.72
CA ASN A 154 -13.32 21.90 2.20
C ASN A 154 -13.60 20.42 1.86
N THR A 155 -12.67 19.52 2.19
CA THR A 155 -12.83 18.09 1.93
C THR A 155 -13.40 17.38 3.15
N SER A 156 -14.58 16.78 2.98
CA SER A 156 -15.20 15.93 4.01
C SER A 156 -14.50 14.58 4.08
N VAL A 157 -13.98 14.21 5.25
CA VAL A 157 -13.52 12.86 5.54
C VAL A 157 -14.61 12.09 6.28
N LEU A 158 -14.90 10.90 5.79
CA LEU A 158 -15.68 9.87 6.44
C LEU A 158 -14.78 8.67 6.71
N VAL A 159 -14.72 8.25 7.97
CA VAL A 159 -14.20 6.94 8.36
C VAL A 159 -15.25 6.22 9.18
N SER A 160 -15.53 4.97 8.83
CA SER A 160 -16.49 4.12 9.52
C SER A 160 -15.87 2.79 9.89
N TRP A 161 -15.67 2.57 11.19
CA TRP A 161 -15.24 1.27 11.73
C TRP A 161 -16.33 0.21 11.58
N SER A 162 -17.59 0.61 11.61
CA SER A 162 -18.72 -0.32 11.44
C SER A 162 -18.76 -0.92 10.04
N ALA A 163 -18.40 -0.11 9.05
CA ALA A 163 -18.49 -0.47 7.65
C ALA A 163 -17.12 -0.79 7.04
N ASN A 164 -16.02 -0.70 7.80
CA ASN A 164 -14.66 -0.85 7.27
C ASN A 164 -14.46 0.04 6.03
N GLN A 165 -14.83 1.32 6.18
CA GLN A 165 -14.85 2.32 5.13
C GLN A 165 -13.97 3.52 5.50
N ALA A 166 -13.13 3.95 4.57
CA ALA A 166 -12.29 5.12 4.72
C ALA A 166 -12.27 5.90 3.39
N ASN A 167 -12.38 7.24 3.46
CA ASN A 167 -12.16 8.08 2.29
C ASN A 167 -10.83 7.75 1.61
N GLY A 168 -10.83 7.72 0.27
CA GLY A 168 -9.63 7.39 -0.50
C GLY A 168 -9.35 5.89 -0.65
N ILE A 169 -10.20 4.98 -0.15
CA ILE A 169 -10.04 3.52 -0.31
C ILE A 169 -11.24 2.88 -1.02
N GLY A 170 -11.00 2.11 -2.06
CA GLY A 170 -12.01 1.50 -2.92
C GLY A 170 -12.64 2.49 -3.91
N THR A 171 -12.90 3.72 -3.46
CA THR A 171 -13.30 4.88 -4.26
C THR A 171 -12.76 6.15 -3.58
N SER A 172 -12.80 7.28 -4.28
CA SER A 172 -12.42 8.57 -3.68
C SER A 172 -13.25 8.92 -2.42
N SER A 173 -14.50 8.47 -2.32
CA SER A 173 -15.36 8.67 -1.13
C SER A 173 -15.30 7.53 -0.11
N GLY A 174 -14.49 6.50 -0.37
CA GLY A 174 -14.49 5.27 0.42
C GLY A 174 -15.55 4.26 -0.01
N ARG A 175 -15.19 2.97 -0.02
CA ARG A 175 -16.08 1.82 -0.20
C ARG A 175 -16.17 1.01 1.09
N ALA A 176 -17.38 0.57 1.46
CA ALA A 176 -17.57 -0.31 2.62
C ALA A 176 -16.84 -1.66 2.44
N GLY A 177 -16.14 -2.09 3.49
CA GLY A 177 -15.33 -3.30 3.52
C GLY A 177 -13.96 -3.17 2.86
N ALA A 178 -13.59 -1.98 2.37
CA ALA A 178 -12.36 -1.81 1.60
C ALA A 178 -11.15 -1.46 2.47
N THR A 179 -11.35 -1.07 3.74
CA THR A 179 -10.24 -0.83 4.68
C THR A 179 -10.36 -1.70 5.94
N THR A 180 -9.28 -2.32 6.39
CA THR A 180 -9.27 -3.18 7.58
C THR A 180 -8.09 -2.86 8.50
N ASN A 181 -8.20 -3.31 9.75
CA ASN A 181 -7.15 -3.35 10.76
C ASN A 181 -6.58 -2.01 11.28
N PHE A 182 -7.26 -0.88 11.02
CA PHE A 182 -6.81 0.42 11.53
C PHE A 182 -7.38 0.77 12.92
N GLU A 183 -6.55 1.39 13.77
CA GLU A 183 -6.91 1.77 15.14
C GLU A 183 -7.07 3.28 15.33
N ALA A 184 -6.43 4.09 14.47
CA ALA A 184 -6.39 5.54 14.62
C ALA A 184 -6.71 6.29 13.33
N VAL A 185 -7.27 7.48 13.48
CA VAL A 185 -7.53 8.42 12.38
C VAL A 185 -7.07 9.81 12.80
N ILE A 186 -6.23 10.44 11.98
CA ILE A 186 -5.91 11.87 12.07
C ILE A 186 -6.76 12.60 11.05
N GLY A 187 -7.54 13.58 11.52
CA GLY A 187 -8.36 14.42 10.65
C GLY A 187 -7.57 15.54 9.97
N SER A 188 -8.18 16.16 8.96
CA SER A 188 -7.60 17.24 8.15
C SER A 188 -7.54 18.61 8.82
N GLY A 189 -8.00 18.74 10.07
CA GLY A 189 -8.24 20.04 10.72
C GLY A 189 -9.31 20.90 10.03
N SER A 190 -9.99 20.38 9.01
CA SER A 190 -11.02 21.09 8.24
C SER A 190 -12.40 21.00 8.88
N THR A 191 -13.32 21.85 8.43
CA THR A 191 -14.74 21.73 8.82
C THR A 191 -15.40 20.56 8.09
N TYR A 192 -16.29 19.81 8.76
CA TYR A 192 -17.03 18.63 8.24
C TYR A 192 -16.28 17.29 8.19
N GLN A 193 -15.63 16.91 9.29
CA GLN A 193 -15.07 15.57 9.49
C GLN A 193 -16.07 14.66 10.20
N ARG A 194 -16.15 13.39 9.80
CA ARG A 194 -17.03 12.39 10.41
C ARG A 194 -16.28 11.09 10.66
N VAL A 195 -16.31 10.65 11.90
CA VAL A 195 -15.90 9.32 12.32
C VAL A 195 -17.13 8.58 12.86
N GLU A 196 -17.36 7.38 12.36
CA GLU A 196 -18.44 6.50 12.80
C GLU A 196 -17.87 5.26 13.47
N GLY A 197 -18.28 5.01 14.72
CA GLY A 197 -17.97 3.76 15.41
C GLY A 197 -18.92 2.62 15.00
N PRO A 198 -18.60 1.38 15.42
CA PRO A 198 -19.49 0.22 15.33
C PRO A 198 -20.89 0.46 15.90
N ASP A 199 -21.91 -0.26 15.40
CA ASP A 199 -23.25 -0.31 16.00
C ASP A 199 -23.26 -1.21 17.26
N SER A 200 -22.43 -0.84 18.23
CA SER A 200 -22.26 -1.49 19.52
C SER A 200 -21.80 -0.47 20.58
N VAL A 201 -21.67 -0.90 21.84
CA VAL A 201 -21.18 0.00 22.90
C VAL A 201 -19.70 0.30 22.66
N ASN A 202 -19.41 1.55 22.30
CA ASN A 202 -18.06 2.04 22.05
C ASN A 202 -17.56 2.90 23.22
N GLN A 203 -16.28 2.77 23.56
CA GLN A 203 -15.59 3.70 24.46
C GLN A 203 -14.64 4.57 23.64
N TRP A 204 -14.96 5.87 23.54
CA TRP A 204 -14.13 6.83 22.85
C TRP A 204 -13.18 7.51 23.84
N THR A 205 -11.88 7.43 23.59
CA THR A 205 -10.88 8.19 24.34
C THR A 205 -10.36 9.31 23.45
N ILE A 206 -10.76 10.55 23.75
CA ILE A 206 -10.27 11.75 23.05
C ILE A 206 -9.09 12.27 23.87
N THR A 207 -7.86 12.12 23.35
CA THR A 207 -6.62 12.41 24.08
C THR A 207 -5.99 13.76 23.74
N GLY A 208 -6.54 14.51 22.77
CA GLY A 208 -6.01 15.80 22.31
C GLY A 208 -7.03 16.95 22.40
N GLU A 209 -6.52 18.19 22.38
CA GLU A 209 -7.37 19.38 22.25
C GLU A 209 -7.91 19.51 20.82
N ASN A 210 -9.12 20.06 20.70
CA ASN A 210 -9.70 20.45 19.42
C ASN A 210 -9.00 21.76 19.02
N THR A 211 -7.94 21.69 18.20
CA THR A 211 -7.17 22.87 17.77
C THR A 211 -7.80 23.55 16.58
#